data_AF-A0A7Y1BJK9-F1
#
_entry.id   AF-A0A7Y1BJK9-F1
#
_cell.length_a   1.000
_cell.length_b   1.000
_cell.length_c   1.000
_cell.angle_alpha   90.00
_cell.angle_beta   90.00
_cell.angle_gamma   90.00
#
_symmetry.space_group_name_H-M   'P 1'
#
loop_
_entity.id
_entity.type
_entity.pdbx_description
1 polymer ?
#
loop_
_entity_poly.entity_id
_entity_poly.type
_entity_poly.pdbx_seq_one_letter_code
_entity_poly.pdbx_strand_id
1 'polypeptide(L)'
;MPTALHTRCSRTFRITALAIAISLGTSSCATVDNFAKNNSANINCMAGGAAGAAAGVALAILTQQNDKAIIGSAVVGAATGCGIALMYKDRLNKLEQLAREENLKMQLETLQTSGSTPSAAPEDAGIVAQIEDQGMFPVGSSTLSSDGQRQVRKLASAFATQSDQPQNSAILVVGHTDATGSAQGNQQLSERRARAVASILVEQGIARERMYFQGAGASRPIADNSDSLQRGKNRRVEIVEVNDRNTLVKRVNAEQNNPKYLAHGTSTEAATPVSSKASTSSASTKPATSKGTAVAKSTSSTSSSSSAAARVHKGNVIDFGGQPAIVSNWTLGQAITPKSGGFAIISTANAADIPMSSCESDKPRQSGEVFNLASGKALETHTTTDYLPGYNNRVWAQTVNGHLVTISPVSILRDAAAVDRQPFVEVVQNYDAGNRKAQVKANAIANTYEGEDRVLYRVFVTNPQEPVSCLDVVFSKGNSQATDGMLFYPKSNGEAYSARFIPVRT
;
A
#
# COMPACT_ATOMS: atom_id res chain seq x y z
N MET A 1 -30.26 50.47 -79.69
CA MET A 1 -29.99 51.84 -79.21
C MET A 1 -29.28 51.75 -77.85
N PRO A 2 -28.49 52.75 -77.41
CA PRO A 2 -27.13 52.46 -76.93
C PRO A 2 -26.74 53.02 -75.54
N THR A 3 -25.46 52.80 -75.16
CA THR A 3 -24.66 53.48 -74.10
C THR A 3 -25.05 53.19 -72.62
N ALA A 4 -24.16 53.34 -71.62
CA ALA A 4 -22.87 54.05 -71.53
C ALA A 4 -21.75 53.28 -70.75
N LEU A 5 -20.60 53.94 -70.49
CA LEU A 5 -19.34 53.38 -69.93
C LEU A 5 -18.73 54.24 -68.78
N HIS A 6 -17.75 53.66 -68.05
CA HIS A 6 -16.69 54.31 -67.21
C HIS A 6 -17.16 55.04 -65.92
N THR A 7 -16.40 55.25 -64.81
CA THR A 7 -15.08 54.79 -64.25
C THR A 7 -15.11 55.04 -62.69
N ARG A 8 -14.12 54.89 -61.78
CA ARG A 8 -12.65 54.63 -61.66
C ARG A 8 -12.42 54.07 -60.21
N CYS A 9 -11.63 53.02 -59.93
CA CYS A 9 -10.16 52.95 -59.74
C CYS A 9 -9.63 53.30 -58.31
N SER A 10 -8.53 52.63 -57.87
CA SER A 10 -7.71 52.82 -56.65
C SER A 10 -8.05 51.93 -55.41
N ARG A 11 -7.14 51.24 -54.70
CA ARG A 11 -5.80 50.66 -55.04
C ARG A 11 -5.26 49.73 -53.90
N THR A 12 -4.80 48.51 -54.22
CA THR A 12 -3.76 47.70 -53.49
C THR A 12 -3.99 47.35 -51.98
N PHE A 13 -3.32 46.36 -51.34
CA PHE A 13 -2.05 45.65 -51.61
C PHE A 13 -2.14 44.14 -51.26
N ARG A 14 -1.13 43.33 -51.65
CA ARG A 14 -1.03 41.88 -51.32
C ARG A 14 -0.31 41.64 -49.99
N ILE A 15 -0.68 40.58 -49.25
CA ILE A 15 0.21 39.89 -48.29
C ILE A 15 0.09 38.37 -48.46
N THR A 16 1.23 37.67 -48.40
CA THR A 16 1.35 36.20 -48.31
C THR A 16 1.95 35.81 -46.96
N ALA A 17 1.22 35.04 -46.16
CA ALA A 17 1.70 34.28 -44.99
C ALA A 17 0.71 33.11 -44.75
N LEU A 18 1.05 31.88 -44.38
CA LEU A 18 2.24 31.25 -43.77
C LEU A 18 2.39 31.40 -42.24
N ALA A 19 1.89 30.36 -41.54
CA ALA A 19 2.30 29.84 -40.23
C ALA A 19 1.95 30.61 -38.92
N ILE A 20 1.72 29.81 -37.85
CA ILE A 20 1.71 30.17 -36.40
C ILE A 20 0.50 31.04 -35.96
N ALA A 21 -0.16 30.91 -34.80
CA ALA A 21 0.00 30.06 -33.60
C ALA A 21 -1.39 29.50 -33.14
N ILE A 22 -1.52 28.41 -32.37
CA ILE A 22 -1.48 28.33 -30.89
C ILE A 22 -2.26 29.45 -30.17
N SER A 23 -3.54 29.22 -29.82
CA SER A 23 -4.27 29.99 -28.79
C SER A 23 -5.62 29.38 -28.32
N LEU A 24 -5.79 28.05 -28.34
CA LEU A 24 -6.94 27.42 -27.66
C LEU A 24 -6.67 27.28 -26.15
N GLY A 25 -6.88 28.37 -25.41
CA GLY A 25 -6.84 28.34 -23.95
C GLY A 25 -6.81 29.71 -23.27
N THR A 26 -7.98 30.29 -22.99
CA THR A 26 -8.22 31.36 -21.97
C THR A 26 -9.74 31.65 -21.83
N SER A 27 -10.55 30.72 -21.31
CA SER A 27 -11.99 30.96 -21.09
C SER A 27 -12.64 30.24 -19.89
N SER A 28 -11.85 29.70 -18.95
CA SER A 28 -12.34 28.81 -17.89
C SER A 28 -12.31 29.39 -16.46
N CYS A 29 -12.42 30.71 -16.30
CA CYS A 29 -12.45 31.38 -14.98
C CYS A 29 -13.74 32.17 -14.69
N ALA A 30 -14.69 32.26 -15.64
CA ALA A 30 -15.87 33.14 -15.52
C ALA A 30 -17.12 32.48 -14.89
N THR A 31 -17.09 31.18 -14.63
CA THR A 31 -18.25 30.38 -14.19
C THR A 31 -18.35 30.18 -12.66
N VAL A 32 -17.32 30.52 -11.89
CA VAL A 32 -17.27 30.26 -10.44
C VAL A 32 -17.94 31.38 -9.63
N ASP A 33 -17.57 32.64 -9.86
CA ASP A 33 -18.03 33.79 -9.06
C ASP A 33 -19.55 34.05 -9.16
N ASN A 34 -20.16 33.71 -10.30
CA ASN A 34 -21.60 33.85 -10.50
C ASN A 34 -22.41 32.73 -9.82
N PHE A 35 -21.81 31.55 -9.63
CA PHE A 35 -22.43 30.43 -8.91
C PHE A 35 -22.50 30.70 -7.40
N ALA A 36 -21.44 31.30 -6.84
CA ALA A 36 -21.34 31.60 -5.40
C ALA A 36 -22.26 32.74 -4.92
N LYS A 37 -22.79 33.59 -5.82
CA LYS A 37 -23.59 34.78 -5.45
C LYS A 37 -25.10 34.60 -5.55
N ASN A 38 -25.59 33.68 -6.40
CA ASN A 38 -27.02 33.50 -6.66
C ASN A 38 -27.48 32.05 -6.43
N ASN A 39 -27.60 31.63 -5.16
CA ASN A 39 -28.82 30.98 -4.65
C ASN A 39 -28.69 30.60 -3.17
N SER A 40 -29.75 30.87 -2.40
CA SER A 40 -29.90 30.38 -1.03
C SER A 40 -30.61 29.01 -1.00
N ALA A 41 -30.05 28.09 -0.21
CA ALA A 41 -30.72 26.93 0.38
C ALA A 41 -31.42 25.88 -0.52
N ASN A 42 -31.34 25.93 -1.86
CA ASN A 42 -31.81 24.85 -2.74
C ASN A 42 -30.75 24.42 -3.75
N ILE A 43 -30.41 23.13 -3.73
CA ILE A 43 -29.29 22.53 -4.47
C ILE A 43 -29.78 22.00 -5.81
N ASN A 44 -29.30 22.60 -6.91
CA ASN A 44 -29.38 21.99 -8.25
C ASN A 44 -27.99 21.50 -8.66
N CYS A 45 -27.75 20.20 -8.48
CA CYS A 45 -26.50 19.54 -8.84
C CYS A 45 -26.64 18.87 -10.22
N MET A 46 -26.14 19.50 -11.30
CA MET A 46 -25.96 18.82 -12.59
C MET A 46 -25.10 19.63 -13.58
N ALA A 47 -23.91 19.12 -13.92
CA ALA A 47 -23.21 19.35 -15.19
C ALA A 47 -22.04 18.35 -15.32
N GLY A 48 -22.23 17.28 -16.10
CA GLY A 48 -21.13 16.38 -16.45
C GLY A 48 -20.25 16.99 -17.54
N GLY A 49 -18.92 16.93 -17.38
CA GLY A 49 -17.94 17.38 -18.36
C GLY A 49 -16.69 16.49 -18.33
N ALA A 50 -16.21 16.07 -19.50
CA ALA A 50 -15.16 15.05 -19.58
C ALA A 50 -13.77 15.60 -19.25
N ALA A 51 -13.15 15.07 -18.19
CA ALA A 51 -11.74 15.23 -17.88
C ALA A 51 -11.21 13.95 -17.21
N GLY A 52 -10.58 13.08 -17.99
CA GLY A 52 -9.89 11.89 -17.48
C GLY A 52 -8.45 12.21 -17.09
N ALA A 53 -7.99 11.59 -15.99
CA ALA A 53 -6.63 11.63 -15.44
C ALA A 53 -6.12 12.97 -14.84
N ALA A 54 -5.16 12.83 -13.92
CA ALA A 54 -4.24 13.87 -13.43
C ALA A 54 -4.84 15.11 -12.72
N ALA A 55 -5.68 14.92 -11.68
CA ALA A 55 -6.02 15.99 -10.74
C ALA A 55 -6.18 15.49 -9.29
N GLY A 56 -5.07 15.27 -8.59
CA GLY A 56 -5.04 14.98 -7.14
C GLY A 56 -5.35 16.22 -6.29
N VAL A 57 -6.59 16.70 -6.34
CA VAL A 57 -7.02 17.91 -5.61
C VAL A 57 -7.45 17.55 -4.19
N ALA A 58 -6.61 17.91 -3.22
CA ALA A 58 -6.99 17.88 -1.81
C ALA A 58 -8.10 18.90 -1.55
N LEU A 59 -9.32 18.45 -1.26
CA LEU A 59 -10.42 19.35 -0.91
C LEU A 59 -10.30 19.78 0.56
N ALA A 60 -9.39 20.72 0.81
CA ALA A 60 -9.36 21.49 2.04
C ALA A 60 -10.59 22.42 2.07
N ILE A 61 -11.69 21.97 2.69
CA ILE A 61 -12.97 22.68 2.65
C ILE A 61 -12.93 23.94 3.53
N LEU A 62 -12.69 25.07 2.85
CA LEU A 62 -13.43 26.33 3.00
C LEU A 62 -13.84 26.71 4.43
N THR A 63 -12.84 26.96 5.28
CA THR A 63 -13.01 27.69 6.56
C THR A 63 -12.22 29.00 6.55
N GLN A 64 -12.45 29.84 5.53
CA GLN A 64 -12.08 31.26 5.61
C GLN A 64 -12.93 31.97 6.68
N GLN A 65 -12.45 31.96 7.93
CA GLN A 65 -12.25 33.15 8.77
C GLN A 65 -11.86 32.75 10.21
N ASN A 66 -10.56 32.61 10.48
CA ASN A 66 -9.84 33.19 11.63
C ASN A 66 -8.40 32.64 11.67
N ASP A 67 -7.43 33.47 12.02
CA ASP A 67 -5.99 33.24 11.79
C ASP A 67 -5.29 32.25 12.77
N LYS A 68 -5.98 31.16 13.17
CA LYS A 68 -5.46 30.15 14.11
C LYS A 68 -5.88 28.70 13.77
N ALA A 69 -5.58 28.24 12.55
CA ALA A 69 -5.92 26.89 12.09
C ALA A 69 -4.82 26.20 11.26
N ILE A 70 -3.68 25.86 11.87
CA ILE A 70 -2.70 24.91 11.31
C ILE A 70 -2.35 23.85 12.37
N ILE A 71 -3.29 22.94 12.65
CA ILE A 71 -3.08 21.77 13.52
C ILE A 71 -3.92 20.59 13.01
N GLY A 72 -3.30 19.41 12.90
CA GLY A 72 -4.01 18.13 12.93
C GLY A 72 -3.93 17.31 11.63
N SER A 73 -5.07 17.14 10.99
CA SER A 73 -5.36 16.09 10.02
C SER A 73 -5.57 16.64 8.61
N ALA A 74 -4.80 16.14 7.63
CA ALA A 74 -5.20 16.26 6.23
C ALA A 74 -6.37 15.29 5.97
N VAL A 75 -7.43 15.77 5.32
CA VAL A 75 -8.45 14.89 4.72
C VAL A 75 -7.89 14.39 3.39
N VAL A 76 -7.52 13.11 3.33
CA VAL A 76 -6.79 12.53 2.18
C VAL A 76 -7.77 11.78 1.27
N GLY A 77 -8.42 12.52 0.37
CA GLY A 77 -9.28 11.96 -0.68
C GLY A 77 -9.68 13.03 -1.70
N ALA A 78 -9.67 12.69 -2.99
CA ALA A 78 -10.09 13.61 -4.05
C ALA A 78 -11.62 13.74 -4.08
N ALA A 79 -12.13 14.94 -3.84
CA ALA A 79 -13.57 15.18 -3.76
C ALA A 79 -14.22 15.42 -5.14
N THR A 80 -14.43 14.36 -5.90
CA THR A 80 -15.36 14.37 -7.05
C THR A 80 -16.77 13.99 -6.59
N GLY A 81 -17.45 14.96 -5.95
CA GLY A 81 -18.84 14.83 -5.50
C GLY A 81 -19.21 15.89 -4.47
N CYS A 82 -20.25 16.70 -4.73
CA CYS A 82 -20.65 17.78 -3.84
C CYS A 82 -21.41 17.32 -2.58
N GLY A 83 -21.71 16.01 -2.45
CA GLY A 83 -22.40 15.41 -1.30
C GLY A 83 -21.47 14.87 -0.19
N ILE A 84 -20.28 14.38 -0.57
CA ILE A 84 -19.31 13.65 0.28
C ILE A 84 -19.14 14.31 1.66
N ALA A 85 -18.96 15.63 1.66
CA ALA A 85 -18.62 16.42 2.82
C ALA A 85 -19.83 17.00 3.59
N LEU A 86 -21.06 16.60 3.25
CA LEU A 86 -22.28 16.98 3.96
C LEU A 86 -22.77 15.85 4.85
N MET A 87 -22.92 14.63 4.33
CA MET A 87 -23.46 13.50 5.08
C MET A 87 -22.61 13.12 6.31
N TYR A 88 -21.28 13.18 6.21
CA TYR A 88 -20.36 12.91 7.31
C TYR A 88 -19.81 14.17 7.99
N LYS A 89 -20.31 15.37 7.63
CA LYS A 89 -19.68 16.64 8.01
C LYS A 89 -19.44 16.75 9.52
N ASP A 90 -20.49 16.53 10.29
CA ASP A 90 -20.44 16.73 11.74
C ASP A 90 -19.69 15.60 12.45
N ARG A 91 -19.61 14.41 11.84
CA ARG A 91 -18.74 13.33 12.31
C ARG A 91 -17.27 13.66 12.06
N LEU A 92 -16.90 14.17 10.88
CA LEU A 92 -15.54 14.63 10.57
C LEU A 92 -15.14 15.80 11.49
N ASN A 93 -15.98 16.84 11.61
CA ASN A 93 -15.79 17.96 12.54
C ASN A 93 -15.54 17.49 13.98
N LYS A 94 -16.36 16.54 14.46
CA LYS A 94 -16.25 15.98 15.81
C LYS A 94 -15.01 15.10 15.99
N LEU A 95 -14.64 14.29 14.99
CA LEU A 95 -13.40 13.51 15.02
C LEU A 95 -12.16 14.42 15.05
N GLU A 96 -12.14 15.49 14.27
CA GLU A 96 -11.06 16.49 14.35
C GLU A 96 -11.04 17.23 15.69
N GLN A 97 -12.20 17.62 16.23
CA GLN A 97 -12.30 18.24 17.56
C GLN A 97 -11.69 17.32 18.62
N LEU A 98 -12.09 16.04 18.63
CA LEU A 98 -11.57 15.04 19.56
C LEU A 98 -10.07 14.79 19.35
N ALA A 99 -9.57 14.83 18.11
CA ALA A 99 -8.15 14.74 17.82
C ALA A 99 -7.36 15.91 18.41
N ARG A 100 -7.91 17.14 18.33
CA ARG A 100 -7.34 18.34 18.96
C ARG A 100 -7.42 18.32 20.48
N GLU A 101 -8.53 17.86 21.06
CA GLU A 101 -8.73 17.76 22.53
C GLU A 101 -7.82 16.72 23.19
N GLU A 102 -7.74 15.52 22.62
CA GLU A 102 -7.00 14.38 23.20
C GLU A 102 -5.57 14.25 22.64
N ASN A 103 -5.11 15.23 21.84
CA ASN A 103 -3.82 15.26 21.15
C ASN A 103 -3.52 13.98 20.33
N LEU A 104 -4.55 13.46 19.65
CA LEU A 104 -4.46 12.27 18.81
C LEU A 104 -3.95 12.65 17.42
N LYS A 105 -2.90 11.98 16.96
CA LYS A 105 -2.59 11.94 15.54
C LYS A 105 -3.62 11.06 14.83
N MET A 106 -4.47 11.71 14.05
CA MET A 106 -5.51 11.08 13.26
C MET A 106 -5.37 11.47 11.80
N GLN A 107 -5.63 10.53 10.90
CA GLN A 107 -5.88 10.79 9.48
C GLN A 107 -7.35 10.46 9.18
N LEU A 108 -7.99 11.34 8.42
CA LEU A 108 -9.38 11.19 7.99
C LEU A 108 -9.43 11.03 6.47
N GLU A 109 -10.23 10.07 6.02
CA GLU A 109 -10.43 9.74 4.61
C GLU A 109 -11.92 9.49 4.36
N THR A 110 -12.43 9.97 3.22
CA THR A 110 -13.79 9.70 2.76
C THR A 110 -13.76 8.59 1.71
N LEU A 111 -14.68 7.63 1.84
CA LEU A 111 -14.76 6.49 0.94
C LEU A 111 -15.82 6.74 -0.13
N GLN A 112 -15.50 6.39 -1.38
CA GLN A 112 -16.44 6.36 -2.49
C GLN A 112 -16.48 4.96 -3.11
N THR A 113 -17.62 4.57 -3.68
CA THR A 113 -17.69 3.44 -4.61
C THR A 113 -17.56 3.93 -6.04
N SER A 114 -16.84 3.21 -6.89
CA SER A 114 -16.96 3.38 -8.35
C SER A 114 -18.42 3.15 -8.77
N GLY A 115 -18.96 4.02 -9.62
CA GLY A 115 -20.30 3.86 -10.18
C GLY A 115 -20.44 2.54 -10.96
N SER A 116 -21.67 2.01 -11.03
CA SER A 116 -21.96 0.69 -11.62
C SER A 116 -21.68 0.55 -13.13
N THR A 117 -21.35 1.66 -13.80
CA THR A 117 -20.85 1.72 -15.18
C THR A 117 -19.76 2.79 -15.29
N PRO A 118 -18.89 2.77 -16.32
CA PRO A 118 -17.85 3.79 -16.52
C PRO A 118 -18.35 5.24 -16.68
N SER A 119 -19.67 5.45 -16.79
CA SER A 119 -20.31 6.78 -16.88
C SER A 119 -21.22 7.10 -15.69
N ALA A 120 -21.37 6.19 -14.72
CA ALA A 120 -22.09 6.47 -13.48
C ALA A 120 -21.22 7.27 -12.51
N ALA A 121 -21.81 8.27 -11.85
CA ALA A 121 -21.11 9.03 -10.82
C ALA A 121 -20.68 8.12 -9.66
N PRO A 122 -19.53 8.38 -9.00
CA PRO A 122 -19.20 7.72 -7.75
C PRO A 122 -20.25 8.01 -6.67
N GLU A 123 -20.64 6.97 -5.93
CA GLU A 123 -21.56 7.09 -4.79
C GLU A 123 -20.78 7.08 -3.47
N ASP A 124 -21.26 7.83 -2.48
CA ASP A 124 -20.64 7.91 -1.16
C ASP A 124 -20.71 6.57 -0.42
N ALA A 125 -19.57 6.07 0.04
CA ALA A 125 -19.44 4.72 0.58
C ALA A 125 -19.26 4.68 2.10
N GLY A 126 -18.67 5.72 2.70
CA GLY A 126 -18.24 5.67 4.11
C GLY A 126 -17.16 6.69 4.47
N ILE A 127 -16.55 6.49 5.64
CA ILE A 127 -15.34 7.20 6.11
C ILE A 127 -14.35 6.24 6.78
N VAL A 128 -13.07 6.63 6.82
CA VAL A 128 -12.03 5.99 7.63
C VAL A 128 -11.41 7.02 8.56
N ALA A 129 -11.37 6.71 9.85
CA ALA A 129 -10.51 7.38 10.81
C ALA A 129 -9.34 6.45 11.17
N GLN A 130 -8.12 6.82 10.81
CA GLN A 130 -6.90 6.11 11.23
C GLN A 130 -6.27 6.84 12.41
N ILE A 131 -6.04 6.17 13.54
CA ILE A 131 -5.50 6.76 14.77
C ILE A 131 -4.22 6.04 15.20
N GLU A 132 -3.10 6.77 15.39
CA GLU A 132 -1.85 6.20 15.92
C GLU A 132 -2.02 5.70 17.37
N ASP A 133 -1.43 4.54 17.71
CA ASP A 133 -1.37 4.02 19.08
C ASP A 133 -0.31 4.76 19.90
N GLN A 134 -0.67 5.97 20.34
CA GLN A 134 0.16 6.84 21.18
C GLN A 134 0.06 6.50 22.68
N GLY A 135 -0.01 5.20 23.02
CA GLY A 135 -0.19 4.71 24.39
C GLY A 135 -1.65 4.38 24.75
N MET A 136 -2.51 4.20 23.74
CA MET A 136 -3.84 3.60 23.96
C MET A 136 -3.69 2.20 24.54
N PHE A 137 -2.69 1.45 24.08
CA PHE A 137 -2.33 0.14 24.60
C PHE A 137 -0.88 0.11 25.12
N PRO A 138 -0.62 -0.45 26.32
CA PRO A 138 0.73 -0.81 26.74
C PRO A 138 1.42 -1.77 25.75
N VAL A 139 2.75 -1.79 25.75
CA VAL A 139 3.56 -2.66 24.88
C VAL A 139 3.17 -4.13 25.07
N GLY A 140 2.90 -4.83 23.97
CA GLY A 140 2.44 -6.23 23.98
C GLY A 140 1.00 -6.47 24.48
N SER A 141 0.34 -5.46 25.06
CA SER A 141 -1.00 -5.56 25.62
C SER A 141 -2.09 -5.37 24.56
N SER A 142 -3.22 -6.05 24.77
CA SER A 142 -4.51 -5.77 24.13
C SER A 142 -5.55 -5.16 25.08
N THR A 143 -5.18 -4.89 26.34
CA THR A 143 -5.98 -4.13 27.31
C THR A 143 -5.63 -2.65 27.17
N LEU A 144 -6.64 -1.79 27.02
CA LEU A 144 -6.48 -0.34 26.92
C LEU A 144 -5.99 0.26 28.24
N SER A 145 -5.14 1.29 28.16
CA SER A 145 -4.76 2.16 29.28
C SER A 145 -5.96 3.00 29.76
N SER A 146 -5.81 3.68 30.91
CA SER A 146 -6.81 4.65 31.41
C SER A 146 -7.17 5.71 30.35
N ASP A 147 -6.15 6.18 29.63
CA ASP A 147 -6.27 7.20 28.59
C ASP A 147 -6.75 6.59 27.28
N GLY A 148 -6.29 5.39 26.91
CA GLY A 148 -6.83 4.63 25.78
C GLY A 148 -8.34 4.40 25.91
N GLN A 149 -8.84 4.04 27.10
CA GLN A 149 -10.29 3.91 27.31
C GLN A 149 -11.02 5.26 27.21
N ARG A 150 -10.43 6.36 27.72
CA ARG A 150 -10.97 7.72 27.65
C ARG A 150 -11.12 8.16 26.19
N GLN A 151 -10.04 8.01 25.43
CA GLN A 151 -9.92 8.35 24.02
C GLN A 151 -10.89 7.51 23.18
N VAL A 152 -10.94 6.18 23.38
CA VAL A 152 -11.85 5.30 22.62
C VAL A 152 -13.32 5.58 22.94
N ARG A 153 -13.70 5.86 24.19
CA ARG A 153 -15.08 6.30 24.52
C ARG A 153 -15.43 7.64 23.85
N LYS A 154 -14.50 8.59 23.86
CA LYS A 154 -14.65 9.87 23.14
C LYS A 154 -14.85 9.65 21.64
N LEU A 155 -13.97 8.89 20.97
CA LEU A 155 -14.06 8.56 19.54
C LEU A 155 -15.38 7.85 19.21
N ALA A 156 -15.78 6.86 19.99
CA ALA A 156 -17.03 6.15 19.82
C ALA A 156 -18.26 7.10 19.85
N SER A 157 -18.23 8.15 20.65
CA SER A 157 -19.31 9.16 20.68
C SER A 157 -19.52 9.89 19.35
N ALA A 158 -18.52 9.94 18.46
CA ALA A 158 -18.68 10.49 17.12
C ALA A 158 -19.45 9.56 16.17
N PHE A 159 -19.29 8.24 16.34
CA PHE A 159 -20.00 7.22 15.57
C PHE A 159 -21.39 6.89 16.16
N ALA A 160 -21.58 7.07 17.46
CA ALA A 160 -22.86 6.81 18.15
C ALA A 160 -23.98 7.82 17.85
N THR A 161 -23.69 8.96 17.21
CA THR A 161 -24.72 9.95 16.84
C THR A 161 -25.61 9.38 15.72
N GLN A 162 -26.87 9.12 16.07
CA GLN A 162 -27.76 8.18 15.38
C GLN A 162 -28.70 8.83 14.34
N SER A 163 -28.88 10.15 14.38
CA SER A 163 -29.86 10.90 13.58
C SER A 163 -29.71 10.71 12.07
N ASP A 164 -28.46 10.74 11.58
CA ASP A 164 -28.12 10.80 10.16
C ASP A 164 -27.54 9.45 9.65
N GLN A 165 -27.90 8.35 10.31
CA GLN A 165 -27.33 7.03 10.03
C GLN A 165 -28.24 6.18 9.12
N PRO A 166 -27.73 5.66 7.99
CA PRO A 166 -28.40 4.59 7.26
C PRO A 166 -28.56 3.39 8.19
N GLN A 167 -29.78 2.87 8.30
CA GLN A 167 -30.11 1.76 9.22
C GLN A 167 -29.26 0.50 8.95
N ASN A 168 -28.76 0.35 7.72
CA ASN A 168 -27.96 -0.80 7.26
C ASN A 168 -26.44 -0.61 7.38
N SER A 169 -25.97 0.55 7.82
CA SER A 169 -24.54 0.90 7.85
C SER A 169 -23.74 0.04 8.82
N ALA A 170 -22.49 -0.25 8.47
CA ALA A 170 -21.60 -1.13 9.23
C ALA A 170 -20.32 -0.40 9.64
N ILE A 171 -19.77 -0.75 10.81
CA ILE A 171 -18.51 -0.21 11.32
C ILE A 171 -17.53 -1.35 11.55
N LEU A 172 -16.37 -1.29 10.89
CA LEU A 172 -15.25 -2.20 11.06
C LEU A 172 -14.11 -1.50 11.80
N VAL A 173 -13.67 -2.09 12.90
CA VAL A 173 -12.42 -1.72 13.58
C VAL A 173 -11.29 -2.62 13.08
N VAL A 174 -10.26 -2.04 12.44
CA VAL A 174 -9.04 -2.78 12.05
C VAL A 174 -7.91 -2.41 13.00
N GLY A 175 -7.33 -3.42 13.65
CA GLY A 175 -6.11 -3.26 14.44
C GLY A 175 -4.87 -3.50 13.58
N HIS A 176 -3.81 -2.74 13.84
CA HIS A 176 -2.51 -2.88 13.20
C HIS A 176 -1.38 -2.94 14.23
N THR A 177 -0.29 -3.59 13.86
CA THR A 177 0.99 -3.55 14.59
C THR A 177 2.08 -3.02 13.68
N ASP A 178 3.22 -2.67 14.27
CA ASP A 178 4.46 -2.69 13.52
C ASP A 178 4.99 -4.11 13.30
N ALA A 179 6.01 -4.26 12.45
CA ALA A 179 6.52 -5.57 12.04
C ALA A 179 7.54 -6.24 13.01
N THR A 180 7.71 -5.75 14.24
CA THR A 180 8.45 -6.48 15.27
C THR A 180 7.74 -7.77 15.65
N GLY A 181 8.46 -8.88 15.79
CA GLY A 181 7.90 -10.18 16.18
C GLY A 181 7.49 -11.05 14.98
N SER A 182 6.58 -12.00 15.21
CA SER A 182 6.06 -12.90 14.17
C SER A 182 4.74 -12.39 13.58
N ALA A 183 4.51 -12.67 12.30
CA ALA A 183 3.28 -12.27 11.59
C ALA A 183 2.01 -12.76 12.31
N GLN A 184 2.02 -14.01 12.78
CA GLN A 184 0.92 -14.62 13.52
C GLN A 184 0.68 -13.96 14.89
N GLY A 185 1.74 -13.69 15.66
CA GLY A 185 1.61 -13.00 16.94
C GLY A 185 1.05 -11.58 16.78
N ASN A 186 1.47 -10.89 15.71
CA ASN A 186 0.98 -9.56 15.34
C ASN A 186 -0.48 -9.56 14.87
N GLN A 187 -0.89 -10.53 14.04
CA GLN A 187 -2.29 -10.74 13.67
C GLN A 187 -3.16 -10.92 14.94
N GLN A 188 -2.78 -11.84 15.83
CA GLN A 188 -3.54 -12.12 17.05
C GLN A 188 -3.59 -10.93 18.03
N LEU A 189 -2.47 -10.20 18.20
CA LEU A 189 -2.43 -9.02 19.06
C LEU A 189 -3.32 -7.90 18.54
N SER A 190 -3.23 -7.60 17.24
CA SER A 190 -4.05 -6.58 16.60
C SER A 190 -5.54 -6.92 16.60
N GLU A 191 -5.92 -8.19 16.41
CA GLU A 191 -7.31 -8.64 16.48
C GLU A 191 -7.91 -8.42 17.89
N ARG A 192 -7.16 -8.76 18.94
CA ARG A 192 -7.61 -8.51 20.32
C ARG A 192 -7.76 -7.02 20.62
N ARG A 193 -6.84 -6.18 20.12
CA ARG A 193 -6.93 -4.71 20.22
C ARG A 193 -8.16 -4.16 19.50
N ALA A 194 -8.42 -4.63 18.27
CA ALA A 194 -9.59 -4.26 17.49
C ALA A 194 -10.91 -4.67 18.16
N ARG A 195 -10.98 -5.91 18.67
CA ARG A 195 -12.13 -6.44 19.43
C ARG A 195 -12.40 -5.63 20.71
N ALA A 196 -11.36 -5.18 21.42
CA ALA A 196 -11.50 -4.33 22.60
C ALA A 196 -12.08 -2.94 22.26
N VAL A 197 -11.54 -2.28 21.23
CA VAL A 197 -12.08 -0.99 20.74
C VAL A 197 -13.53 -1.14 20.25
N ALA A 198 -13.81 -2.17 19.45
CA ALA A 198 -15.16 -2.44 18.94
C ALA A 198 -16.18 -2.71 20.07
N SER A 199 -15.74 -3.29 21.20
CA SER A 199 -16.59 -3.51 22.37
C SER A 199 -16.98 -2.19 23.06
N ILE A 200 -16.02 -1.27 23.24
CA ILE A 200 -16.32 0.07 23.78
C ILE A 200 -17.23 0.88 22.83
N LEU A 201 -17.11 0.68 21.51
CA LEU A 201 -18.04 1.29 20.56
C LEU A 201 -19.49 0.83 20.79
N VAL A 202 -19.72 -0.43 21.16
CA VAL A 202 -21.04 -0.93 21.58
C VAL A 202 -21.47 -0.37 22.94
N GLU A 203 -20.55 -0.26 23.90
CA GLU A 203 -20.82 0.36 25.22
C GLU A 203 -21.23 1.84 25.11
N GLN A 204 -20.97 2.51 23.98
CA GLN A 204 -21.44 3.87 23.69
C GLN A 204 -22.70 3.92 22.80
N GLY A 205 -23.41 2.79 22.65
CA GLY A 205 -24.75 2.73 22.05
C GLY A 205 -24.80 2.27 20.59
N ILE A 206 -23.67 1.88 19.97
CA ILE A 206 -23.66 1.37 18.60
C ILE A 206 -24.15 -0.09 18.60
N ALA A 207 -25.15 -0.40 17.78
CA ALA A 207 -25.73 -1.75 17.69
C ALA A 207 -24.66 -2.81 17.37
N ARG A 208 -24.62 -3.89 18.15
CA ARG A 208 -23.56 -4.91 18.13
C ARG A 208 -23.51 -5.67 16.79
N GLU A 209 -24.63 -5.70 16.09
CA GLU A 209 -24.87 -6.33 14.79
C GLU A 209 -24.20 -5.55 13.66
N ARG A 210 -24.10 -4.22 13.81
CA ARG A 210 -23.42 -3.29 12.91
C ARG A 210 -21.90 -3.27 13.12
N MET A 211 -21.41 -3.81 14.25
CA MET A 211 -20.00 -3.80 14.62
C MET A 211 -19.23 -5.03 14.13
N TYR A 212 -18.07 -4.78 13.53
CA TYR A 212 -17.11 -5.76 13.03
C TYR A 212 -15.70 -5.43 13.50
N PHE A 213 -14.80 -6.43 13.55
CA PHE A 213 -13.38 -6.22 13.88
C PHE A 213 -12.45 -7.12 13.06
N GLN A 214 -11.21 -6.67 12.83
CA GLN A 214 -10.16 -7.42 12.14
C GLN A 214 -8.79 -7.13 12.77
N GLY A 215 -7.93 -8.16 12.88
CA GLY A 215 -6.49 -7.97 13.13
C GLY A 215 -5.71 -8.04 11.83
N ALA A 216 -5.21 -6.91 11.31
CA ALA A 216 -4.37 -6.88 10.11
C ALA A 216 -2.89 -7.13 10.42
N GLY A 217 -2.49 -7.18 11.70
CA GLY A 217 -1.11 -7.31 12.13
C GLY A 217 -0.21 -6.27 11.47
N ALA A 218 0.94 -6.71 10.97
CA ALA A 218 1.87 -5.87 10.21
C ALA A 218 1.60 -5.88 8.69
N SER A 219 0.58 -6.58 8.19
CA SER A 219 0.40 -6.81 6.73
C SER A 219 0.11 -5.54 5.91
N ARG A 220 -0.46 -4.52 6.56
CA ARG A 220 -0.89 -3.24 5.99
C ARG A 220 -0.07 -2.05 6.55
N PRO A 221 1.25 -1.94 6.27
CA PRO A 221 2.08 -0.82 6.72
C PRO A 221 1.77 0.47 5.96
N ILE A 222 1.92 1.61 6.64
CA ILE A 222 1.76 2.98 6.11
C ILE A 222 3.02 3.85 6.34
N ALA A 223 4.09 3.21 6.82
CA ALA A 223 5.40 3.78 7.07
C ALA A 223 6.45 2.67 7.04
N ASP A 224 7.70 3.02 6.80
CA ASP A 224 8.79 2.05 6.83
C ASP A 224 8.90 1.34 8.19
N ASN A 225 9.15 0.02 8.16
CA ASN A 225 9.42 -0.79 9.34
C ASN A 225 10.93 -0.91 9.65
N SER A 226 11.81 -0.51 8.73
CA SER A 226 13.26 -0.52 8.98
C SER A 226 13.70 0.67 9.84
N ASP A 227 13.16 1.86 9.58
CA ASP A 227 13.34 3.06 10.41
C ASP A 227 12.51 3.00 11.70
N SER A 228 13.17 3.03 12.86
CA SER A 228 12.54 3.00 14.18
C SER A 228 11.73 4.25 14.53
N LEU A 229 12.03 5.40 13.93
CA LEU A 229 11.30 6.66 14.12
C LEU A 229 9.98 6.66 13.34
N GLN A 230 9.96 6.04 12.15
CA GLN A 230 8.77 5.95 11.30
C GLN A 230 7.88 4.76 11.64
N ARG A 231 8.47 3.62 12.01
CA ARG A 231 7.75 2.36 12.27
C ARG A 231 6.63 2.51 13.31
N GLY A 232 6.75 3.46 14.25
CA GLY A 232 5.71 3.76 15.23
C GLY A 232 4.32 3.99 14.63
N LYS A 233 4.24 4.61 13.44
CA LYS A 233 2.99 4.90 12.72
C LYS A 233 2.22 3.64 12.29
N ASN A 234 2.89 2.50 12.16
CA ASN A 234 2.25 1.23 11.79
C ASN A 234 1.40 0.66 12.94
N ARG A 235 1.69 1.00 14.20
CA ARG A 235 0.81 0.72 15.33
C ARG A 235 -0.34 1.74 15.31
N ARG A 236 -1.48 1.32 14.78
CA ARG A 236 -2.68 2.15 14.65
C ARG A 236 -3.97 1.33 14.80
N VAL A 237 -5.07 2.03 14.98
CA VAL A 237 -6.42 1.49 14.82
C VAL A 237 -7.11 2.26 13.71
N GLU A 238 -7.73 1.56 12.76
CA GLU A 238 -8.61 2.16 11.76
C GLU A 238 -10.06 1.90 12.19
N ILE A 239 -10.89 2.95 12.25
CA ILE A 239 -12.34 2.84 12.39
C ILE A 239 -12.94 3.18 11.03
N VAL A 240 -13.47 2.17 10.35
CA VAL A 240 -14.04 2.23 9.01
C VAL A 240 -15.56 2.17 9.14
N GLU A 241 -16.25 3.27 8.87
CA GLU A 241 -17.71 3.29 8.74
C GLU A 241 -18.08 3.19 7.26
N VAL A 242 -19.07 2.38 6.91
CA VAL A 242 -19.60 2.26 5.54
C VAL A 242 -21.12 2.17 5.52
N ASN A 243 -21.73 2.64 4.42
CA ASN A 243 -23.19 2.77 4.29
C ASN A 243 -23.96 1.43 4.32
N ASP A 244 -23.32 0.30 4.01
CA ASP A 244 -23.93 -1.03 4.06
C ASP A 244 -22.90 -2.19 4.14
N ARG A 245 -23.38 -3.41 4.45
CA ARG A 245 -22.55 -4.63 4.57
C ARG A 245 -21.90 -5.08 3.25
N ASN A 246 -22.49 -4.85 2.09
CA ASN A 246 -21.88 -5.20 0.81
C ASN A 246 -20.74 -4.23 0.46
N THR A 247 -20.90 -2.95 0.79
CA THR A 247 -19.81 -1.96 0.75
C THR A 247 -18.69 -2.32 1.73
N LEU A 248 -19.01 -2.89 2.91
CA LEU A 248 -17.98 -3.47 3.79
C LEU A 248 -17.24 -4.64 3.12
N VAL A 249 -17.95 -5.59 2.49
CA VAL A 249 -17.32 -6.70 1.75
C VAL A 249 -16.42 -6.20 0.62
N LYS A 250 -16.87 -5.23 -0.18
CA LYS A 250 -16.05 -4.59 -1.22
C LYS A 250 -14.77 -3.98 -0.63
N ARG A 251 -14.88 -3.24 0.48
CA ARG A 251 -13.76 -2.58 1.17
C ARG A 251 -12.74 -3.60 1.71
N VAL A 252 -13.21 -4.68 2.32
CA VAL A 252 -12.37 -5.74 2.88
C VAL A 252 -11.61 -6.47 1.78
N ASN A 253 -12.28 -6.83 0.67
CA ASN A 253 -11.66 -7.46 -0.50
C ASN A 253 -10.67 -6.49 -1.19
N ALA A 254 -10.96 -5.19 -1.24
CA ALA A 254 -10.07 -4.18 -1.85
C ALA A 254 -8.81 -3.87 -1.02
N GLU A 255 -8.82 -4.14 0.29
CA GLU A 255 -7.65 -4.02 1.18
C GLU A 255 -6.99 -5.38 1.50
N GLN A 256 -7.49 -6.47 0.92
CA GLN A 256 -6.81 -7.76 0.90
C GLN A 256 -5.84 -7.78 -0.29
N ASN A 257 -4.58 -8.13 -0.05
CA ASN A 257 -3.55 -8.25 -1.10
C ASN A 257 -3.38 -6.98 -1.98
N ASN A 258 -3.64 -5.79 -1.42
CA ASN A 258 -3.54 -4.54 -2.15
C ASN A 258 -2.05 -4.15 -2.38
N PRO A 259 -1.60 -3.93 -3.64
CA PRO A 259 -0.21 -3.62 -3.95
C PRO A 259 0.28 -2.30 -3.34
N LYS A 260 -0.59 -1.38 -2.92
CA LYS A 260 -0.16 -0.15 -2.22
C LYS A 260 0.66 -0.43 -0.96
N TYR A 261 0.42 -1.57 -0.32
CA TYR A 261 1.15 -2.00 0.87
C TYR A 261 2.57 -2.51 0.57
N LEU A 262 2.99 -2.63 -0.70
CA LEU A 262 4.38 -2.85 -1.09
C LEU A 262 5.25 -1.59 -1.00
N ALA A 263 4.66 -0.39 -0.87
CA ALA A 263 5.35 0.88 -0.64
C ALA A 263 6.24 0.86 0.62
N HIS A 264 5.90 -0.01 1.57
CA HIS A 264 6.62 -0.20 2.81
C HIS A 264 6.79 -1.70 3.05
N GLY A 265 8.05 -2.14 3.21
CA GLY A 265 8.35 -3.51 3.58
C GLY A 265 7.89 -3.82 5.01
N THR A 266 7.67 -5.10 5.30
CA THR A 266 7.50 -5.61 6.67
C THR A 266 8.80 -6.15 7.26
N SER A 267 9.95 -5.92 6.61
CA SER A 267 11.24 -6.10 7.26
C SER A 267 11.46 -5.05 8.37
N THR A 268 12.07 -5.50 9.46
CA THR A 268 12.57 -4.64 10.55
C THR A 268 14.10 -4.51 10.52
N GLU A 269 14.72 -5.10 9.50
CA GLU A 269 16.16 -5.03 9.25
C GLU A 269 16.35 -4.04 8.10
N ALA A 270 17.16 -3.01 8.31
CA ALA A 270 17.48 -2.04 7.26
C ALA A 270 18.26 -2.73 6.13
N ALA A 271 17.86 -2.49 4.88
CA ALA A 271 18.58 -2.99 3.72
C ALA A 271 20.02 -2.48 3.76
N THR A 272 20.99 -3.39 3.92
CA THR A 272 22.40 -3.04 4.10
C THR A 272 23.00 -2.50 2.80
N PRO A 273 23.39 -1.22 2.71
CA PRO A 273 24.16 -0.76 1.57
C PRO A 273 25.57 -1.38 1.67
N VAL A 274 25.92 -2.25 0.73
CA VAL A 274 27.29 -2.77 0.66
C VAL A 274 28.22 -1.59 0.35
N SER A 275 29.16 -1.35 1.27
CA SER A 275 30.12 -0.25 1.14
C SER A 275 30.90 -0.39 -0.17
N SER A 276 30.67 0.54 -1.10
CA SER A 276 31.45 0.63 -2.33
C SER A 276 32.89 0.97 -1.96
N LYS A 277 33.78 -0.03 -2.01
CA LYS A 277 35.22 0.19 -1.90
C LYS A 277 35.65 1.13 -3.03
N ALA A 278 35.82 2.41 -2.69
CA ALA A 278 36.27 3.43 -3.62
C ALA A 278 37.60 3.00 -4.23
N SER A 279 37.62 2.83 -5.56
CA SER A 279 38.82 2.49 -6.30
C SER A 279 39.82 3.64 -6.22
N THR A 280 40.88 3.48 -5.44
CA THR A 280 41.97 4.46 -5.32
C THR A 280 42.76 4.54 -6.62
N SER A 281 42.32 5.42 -7.53
CA SER A 281 43.07 5.82 -8.71
C SER A 281 44.38 6.48 -8.29
N SER A 282 45.50 5.90 -8.70
CA SER A 282 46.84 6.36 -8.34
C SER A 282 47.20 7.69 -9.01
N ALA A 283 47.66 8.65 -8.20
CA ALA A 283 48.40 9.83 -8.64
C ALA A 283 49.65 9.97 -7.76
N SER A 284 50.82 10.15 -8.38
CA SER A 284 52.12 10.09 -7.68
C SER A 284 52.79 11.45 -7.62
N THR A 285 53.13 11.93 -6.43
CA THR A 285 54.32 12.77 -6.22
C THR A 285 54.73 12.82 -4.73
N LYS A 286 56.02 13.07 -4.50
CA LYS A 286 56.73 13.09 -3.19
C LYS A 286 58.07 13.84 -3.42
N PRO A 287 58.78 14.40 -2.42
CA PRO A 287 58.43 14.82 -1.05
C PRO A 287 58.54 16.34 -0.82
N ALA A 288 58.07 16.81 0.33
CA ALA A 288 58.67 17.97 1.02
C ALA A 288 58.72 17.69 2.54
N THR A 289 59.79 18.13 3.21
CA THR A 289 60.07 17.85 4.63
C THR A 289 60.09 19.12 5.47
N SER A 290 59.49 19.08 6.67
CA SER A 290 60.01 19.78 7.85
C SER A 290 59.38 19.22 9.15
N LYS A 291 59.86 19.70 10.30
CA LYS A 291 59.55 19.23 11.66
C LYS A 291 58.60 20.21 12.36
N GLY A 292 57.86 19.78 13.40
CA GLY A 292 57.39 20.76 14.39
C GLY A 292 56.28 20.32 15.35
N THR A 293 56.68 19.80 16.52
CA THR A 293 55.98 19.99 17.81
C THR A 293 54.62 19.30 18.01
N ALA A 294 54.34 18.93 19.27
CA ALA A 294 53.11 18.27 19.71
C ALA A 294 52.38 19.12 20.77
N VAL A 295 51.10 18.80 21.03
CA VAL A 295 50.46 18.64 22.36
C VAL A 295 48.93 18.71 22.18
N ALA A 296 48.22 17.66 22.61
CA ALA A 296 46.89 17.69 23.26
C ALA A 296 46.30 16.27 23.28
N LYS A 297 46.38 15.59 24.44
CA LYS A 297 45.77 14.27 24.64
C LYS A 297 44.33 14.45 25.14
N SER A 298 43.34 14.40 24.25
CA SER A 298 41.93 14.29 24.63
C SER A 298 41.46 12.85 24.42
N THR A 299 40.98 12.21 25.48
CA THR A 299 40.53 10.81 25.46
C THR A 299 39.07 10.75 25.05
N SER A 300 38.77 10.81 23.76
CA SER A 300 37.44 10.47 23.26
C SER A 300 37.21 8.97 23.41
N SER A 301 36.05 8.60 23.97
CA SER A 301 35.67 7.21 24.16
C SER A 301 35.34 6.57 22.80
N THR A 302 36.01 5.46 22.49
CA THR A 302 35.65 4.60 21.36
C THR A 302 34.29 3.96 21.63
N SER A 303 33.21 4.62 21.22
CA SER A 303 31.92 3.98 21.04
C SER A 303 32.04 2.98 19.90
N SER A 304 32.36 1.73 20.24
CA SER A 304 32.40 0.61 19.32
C SER A 304 31.01 0.40 18.72
N SER A 305 30.76 1.00 17.56
CA SER A 305 29.61 0.67 16.72
C SER A 305 29.75 -0.79 16.32
N SER A 306 29.01 -1.67 17.01
CA SER A 306 28.96 -3.09 16.69
C SER A 306 28.34 -3.24 15.31
N SER A 307 29.20 -3.38 14.30
CA SER A 307 28.80 -3.75 12.95
C SER A 307 27.93 -5.00 13.02
N ALA A 308 26.73 -4.92 12.45
CA ALA A 308 25.83 -6.07 12.41
C ALA A 308 26.55 -7.23 11.72
N ALA A 309 26.76 -8.32 12.45
CA ALA A 309 27.54 -9.44 11.95
C ALA A 309 26.83 -10.05 10.74
N ALA A 310 27.54 -10.11 9.60
CA ALA A 310 27.05 -10.80 8.42
C ALA A 310 26.68 -12.23 8.79
N ARG A 311 25.46 -12.66 8.42
CA ARG A 311 24.98 -14.02 8.72
C ARG A 311 25.79 -15.01 7.89
N VAL A 312 26.82 -15.61 8.48
CA VAL A 312 27.55 -16.71 7.86
C VAL A 312 26.63 -17.94 7.82
N HIS A 313 25.95 -18.16 6.69
CA HIS A 313 25.09 -19.31 6.49
C HIS A 313 25.95 -20.59 6.50
N LYS A 314 25.65 -21.49 7.44
CA LYS A 314 26.25 -22.85 7.52
C LYS A 314 25.38 -23.89 6.80
N GLY A 315 24.38 -23.44 6.04
CA GLY A 315 23.46 -24.25 5.27
C GLY A 315 24.06 -24.77 3.96
N ASN A 316 23.24 -25.49 3.21
CA ASN A 316 23.64 -26.19 1.98
C ASN A 316 23.62 -25.22 0.77
N VAL A 317 24.59 -24.32 0.71
CA VAL A 317 24.67 -23.23 -0.30
C VAL A 317 24.71 -23.80 -1.73
N ILE A 318 23.79 -23.33 -2.57
CA ILE A 318 23.74 -23.60 -4.02
C ILE A 318 24.00 -22.27 -4.74
N ASP A 319 24.79 -22.28 -5.82
CA ASP A 319 25.00 -21.08 -6.64
C ASP A 319 24.12 -21.09 -7.89
N PHE A 320 23.07 -20.27 -7.89
CA PHE A 320 22.14 -20.11 -9.02
C PHE A 320 22.67 -19.17 -10.12
N GLY A 321 23.98 -18.87 -10.16
CA GLY A 321 24.61 -18.08 -11.23
C GLY A 321 24.24 -16.59 -11.23
N GLY A 322 23.68 -16.10 -10.13
CA GLY A 322 23.16 -14.75 -9.97
C GLY A 322 24.19 -13.67 -9.64
N GLN A 323 23.68 -12.45 -9.47
CA GLN A 323 24.43 -11.24 -9.06
C GLN A 323 24.04 -10.83 -7.63
N PRO A 324 24.84 -9.99 -6.92
CA PRO A 324 24.47 -9.58 -5.56
C PRO A 324 23.16 -8.79 -5.56
N ALA A 325 22.24 -9.11 -4.64
CA ALA A 325 20.85 -8.63 -4.64
C ALA A 325 20.70 -7.11 -4.43
N ILE A 326 21.77 -6.43 -3.99
CA ILE A 326 21.85 -4.97 -3.87
C ILE A 326 22.16 -4.25 -5.19
N VAL A 327 22.59 -4.97 -6.24
CA VAL A 327 22.90 -4.39 -7.57
C VAL A 327 21.72 -4.56 -8.55
N SER A 328 20.80 -5.47 -8.26
CA SER A 328 19.56 -5.62 -9.01
C SER A 328 18.57 -4.50 -8.65
N ASN A 329 18.45 -3.49 -9.52
CA ASN A 329 17.29 -2.59 -9.52
C ASN A 329 16.02 -3.43 -9.68
N TRP A 330 15.26 -3.61 -8.59
CA TRP A 330 14.08 -4.46 -8.57
C TRP A 330 12.91 -3.74 -9.26
N THR A 331 12.58 -4.15 -10.48
CA THR A 331 11.50 -3.56 -11.30
C THR A 331 10.23 -4.40 -11.34
N LEU A 332 10.23 -5.62 -10.76
CA LEU A 332 9.12 -6.57 -10.85
C LEU A 332 7.76 -5.99 -10.41
N GLY A 333 7.76 -5.14 -9.37
CA GLY A 333 6.55 -4.47 -8.90
C GLY A 333 5.96 -3.46 -9.89
N GLN A 334 6.78 -2.85 -10.74
CA GLN A 334 6.33 -1.91 -11.78
C GLN A 334 5.44 -2.61 -12.83
N ALA A 335 5.48 -3.94 -12.92
CA ALA A 335 4.56 -4.72 -13.74
C ALA A 335 3.19 -4.97 -13.08
N ILE A 336 3.00 -4.56 -11.82
CA ILE A 336 1.73 -4.66 -11.08
C ILE A 336 1.00 -3.32 -11.16
N THR A 337 0.40 -2.99 -12.30
CA THR A 337 -0.48 -1.81 -12.42
C THR A 337 -1.61 -1.92 -11.37
N PRO A 338 -1.74 -0.99 -10.41
CA PRO A 338 -2.83 -1.02 -9.44
C PRO A 338 -4.19 -0.88 -10.14
N LYS A 339 -5.19 -1.62 -9.69
CA LYS A 339 -6.53 -1.70 -10.31
C LYS A 339 -7.14 -0.30 -10.49
N SER A 340 -7.39 0.09 -11.74
CA SER A 340 -7.79 1.45 -12.12
C SER A 340 -9.29 1.76 -12.04
N GLY A 341 -10.17 0.76 -11.89
CA GLY A 341 -11.62 1.02 -11.78
C GLY A 341 -12.51 -0.17 -11.42
N GLY A 342 -13.82 0.10 -11.37
CA GLY A 342 -14.90 -0.90 -11.29
C GLY A 342 -15.57 -1.06 -9.92
N PHE A 343 -14.80 -1.39 -8.88
CA PHE A 343 -15.33 -1.63 -7.52
C PHE A 343 -14.39 -1.16 -6.40
N ALA A 344 -13.41 -0.35 -6.75
CA ALA A 344 -12.24 -0.11 -5.91
C ALA A 344 -12.49 1.04 -4.93
N ILE A 345 -12.76 0.69 -3.67
CA ILE A 345 -12.85 1.66 -2.57
C ILE A 345 -11.42 1.97 -2.08
N ILE A 346 -10.70 2.79 -2.84
CA ILE A 346 -9.30 3.17 -2.62
C ILE A 346 -9.19 4.63 -2.16
N SER A 347 -8.25 4.90 -1.26
CA SER A 347 -7.66 6.23 -1.13
C SER A 347 -7.02 6.64 -2.45
N THR A 348 -7.14 7.91 -2.85
CA THR A 348 -6.56 8.44 -4.09
C THR A 348 -5.06 8.71 -3.94
N ALA A 349 -4.29 7.66 -3.71
CA ALA A 349 -2.83 7.67 -3.72
C ALA A 349 -2.30 7.38 -5.13
N ASN A 350 -1.27 8.12 -5.58
CA ASN A 350 -0.76 8.01 -6.94
C ASN A 350 -0.13 6.64 -7.22
N ALA A 351 -0.67 5.93 -8.21
CA ALA A 351 -0.39 4.52 -8.48
C ALA A 351 0.93 4.25 -9.26
N ALA A 352 1.55 5.28 -9.85
CA ALA A 352 2.59 5.10 -10.86
C ALA A 352 3.99 4.77 -10.30
N ASP A 353 4.39 5.43 -9.21
CA ASP A 353 5.78 5.46 -8.74
C ASP A 353 5.92 4.96 -7.29
N ILE A 354 5.27 3.84 -6.96
CA ILE A 354 5.45 3.23 -5.64
C ILE A 354 6.86 2.60 -5.55
N PRO A 355 7.74 3.06 -4.63
CA PRO A 355 9.02 2.41 -4.40
C PRO A 355 8.78 1.07 -3.70
N MET A 356 8.95 -0.02 -4.44
CA MET A 356 8.65 -1.37 -3.96
C MET A 356 9.95 -2.16 -3.80
N SER A 357 10.08 -2.87 -2.67
CA SER A 357 11.27 -3.65 -2.35
C SER A 357 11.10 -5.13 -2.71
N SER A 358 12.22 -5.83 -2.92
CA SER A 358 12.25 -7.28 -3.14
C SER A 358 11.82 -8.08 -1.91
N CYS A 359 11.55 -9.38 -2.09
CA CYS A 359 11.19 -10.25 -0.98
C CYS A 359 12.24 -10.35 0.14
N GLU A 360 13.53 -10.11 -0.15
CA GLU A 360 14.61 -10.02 0.85
C GLU A 360 14.43 -8.83 1.84
N SER A 361 13.66 -7.80 1.44
CA SER A 361 13.37 -6.60 2.23
C SER A 361 11.93 -6.58 2.76
N ASP A 362 11.26 -7.73 2.76
CA ASP A 362 9.89 -7.91 3.23
C ASP A 362 9.82 -9.17 4.14
N LYS A 363 8.65 -9.46 4.71
CA LYS A 363 8.40 -10.67 5.51
C LYS A 363 7.02 -11.25 5.17
N PRO A 364 6.76 -12.52 5.55
CA PRO A 364 5.43 -13.10 5.48
C PRO A 364 4.38 -12.20 6.13
N ARG A 365 3.34 -11.85 5.37
CA ARG A 365 2.25 -10.98 5.80
C ARG A 365 1.04 -11.83 6.17
N GLN A 366 0.46 -11.57 7.34
CA GLN A 366 -0.75 -12.25 7.80
C GLN A 366 -1.77 -11.23 8.29
N SER A 367 -2.96 -11.29 7.72
CA SER A 367 -4.17 -10.61 8.19
C SER A 367 -5.17 -11.69 8.62
N GLY A 368 -5.93 -11.41 9.67
CA GLY A 368 -7.05 -12.26 10.08
C GLY A 368 -8.29 -12.01 9.22
N GLU A 369 -9.29 -12.87 9.40
CA GLU A 369 -10.64 -12.64 8.91
C GLU A 369 -11.27 -11.41 9.59
N VAL A 370 -12.33 -10.89 8.99
CA VAL A 370 -13.20 -9.89 9.63
C VAL A 370 -14.30 -10.64 10.37
N PHE A 371 -14.53 -10.33 11.64
CA PHE A 371 -15.57 -10.98 12.45
C PHE A 371 -16.66 -9.99 12.85
N ASN A 372 -17.91 -10.44 12.84
CA ASN A 372 -19.04 -9.69 13.38
C ASN A 372 -19.10 -9.83 14.92
N LEU A 373 -19.27 -8.71 15.63
CA LEU A 373 -19.17 -8.69 17.09
C LEU A 373 -20.39 -9.31 17.80
N ALA A 374 -21.58 -9.27 17.19
CA ALA A 374 -22.79 -9.91 17.73
C ALA A 374 -22.76 -11.42 17.58
N SER A 375 -22.59 -11.91 16.35
CA SER A 375 -22.67 -13.35 16.03
C SER A 375 -21.38 -14.14 16.23
N GLY A 376 -20.24 -13.46 16.35
CA GLY A 376 -18.91 -14.10 16.40
C GLY A 376 -18.45 -14.75 15.09
N LYS A 377 -19.31 -14.75 14.05
CA LYS A 377 -19.01 -15.33 12.73
C LYS A 377 -18.09 -14.43 11.92
N ALA A 378 -17.32 -15.04 11.02
CA ALA A 378 -16.64 -14.31 9.97
C ALA A 378 -17.67 -13.53 9.09
N LEU A 379 -17.26 -12.39 8.56
CA LEU A 379 -17.95 -11.70 7.49
C LEU A 379 -17.84 -12.57 6.22
N GLU A 380 -18.97 -12.85 5.60
CA GLU A 380 -19.03 -13.50 4.29
C GLU A 380 -18.59 -12.51 3.21
N THR A 381 -17.29 -12.23 3.17
CA THR A 381 -16.66 -11.81 1.92
C THR A 381 -16.99 -12.86 0.88
N HIS A 382 -17.43 -12.44 -0.30
CA HIS A 382 -17.75 -13.38 -1.36
C HIS A 382 -16.44 -13.97 -1.87
N THR A 383 -16.08 -15.13 -1.33
CA THR A 383 -14.94 -15.94 -1.71
C THR A 383 -15.44 -17.07 -2.59
N THR A 384 -15.41 -16.84 -3.90
CA THR A 384 -15.47 -17.95 -4.84
C THR A 384 -14.30 -18.88 -4.56
N THR A 385 -14.57 -20.18 -4.48
CA THR A 385 -13.52 -21.22 -4.49
C THR A 385 -12.94 -21.44 -5.88
N ASP A 386 -13.35 -20.62 -6.85
CA ASP A 386 -12.73 -20.50 -8.15
C ASP A 386 -11.30 -20.00 -8.02
N TYR A 387 -10.40 -20.66 -8.75
CA TYR A 387 -9.02 -20.23 -8.92
C TYR A 387 -8.90 -19.33 -10.15
N LEU A 388 -7.91 -18.45 -10.18
CA LEU A 388 -7.52 -17.81 -11.44
C LEU A 388 -7.25 -18.91 -12.49
N PRO A 389 -7.64 -18.72 -13.77
CA PRO A 389 -7.48 -19.74 -14.79
C PRO A 389 -6.05 -20.30 -14.83
N GLY A 390 -5.93 -21.62 -14.63
CA GLY A 390 -4.64 -22.31 -14.60
C GLY A 390 -3.80 -22.16 -13.33
N TYR A 391 -4.34 -21.60 -12.24
CA TYR A 391 -3.70 -21.46 -10.91
C TYR A 391 -4.38 -22.30 -9.81
N ASN A 392 -5.13 -23.35 -10.19
CA ASN A 392 -5.63 -24.34 -9.24
C ASN A 392 -4.56 -25.43 -8.98
N ASN A 393 -3.90 -25.36 -7.83
CA ASN A 393 -2.97 -26.36 -7.31
C ASN A 393 -1.91 -26.82 -8.32
N ARG A 394 -1.23 -25.87 -8.97
CA ARG A 394 -0.28 -26.16 -10.06
C ARG A 394 1.18 -26.13 -9.63
N VAL A 395 1.98 -26.95 -10.31
CA VAL A 395 3.43 -27.00 -10.15
C VAL A 395 4.05 -26.01 -11.14
N TRP A 396 5.04 -25.25 -10.68
CA TRP A 396 5.72 -24.21 -11.44
C TRP A 396 7.22 -24.35 -11.25
N ALA A 397 7.97 -24.56 -12.33
CA ALA A 397 9.40 -24.87 -12.23
C ALA A 397 10.25 -24.20 -13.33
N GLN A 398 11.55 -24.06 -13.05
CA GLN A 398 12.58 -23.66 -14.01
C GLN A 398 13.92 -24.29 -13.63
N THR A 399 14.74 -24.66 -14.61
CA THR A 399 16.18 -24.80 -14.34
C THR A 399 16.83 -23.42 -14.24
N VAL A 400 17.57 -23.16 -13.17
CA VAL A 400 18.43 -22.00 -12.97
C VAL A 400 19.86 -22.49 -12.70
N ASN A 401 20.81 -22.11 -13.56
CA ASN A 401 22.22 -22.56 -13.50
C ASN A 401 22.40 -24.09 -13.38
N GLY A 402 21.61 -24.89 -14.11
CA GLY A 402 21.66 -26.35 -14.06
C GLY A 402 20.95 -26.99 -12.85
N HIS A 403 20.39 -26.21 -11.92
CA HIS A 403 19.58 -26.68 -10.79
C HIS A 403 18.09 -26.46 -11.08
N LEU A 404 17.24 -27.49 -10.99
CA LEU A 404 15.78 -27.32 -11.10
C LEU A 404 15.24 -26.73 -9.80
N VAL A 405 14.51 -25.64 -9.89
CA VAL A 405 13.78 -25.00 -8.78
C VAL A 405 12.29 -25.04 -9.07
N THR A 406 11.51 -25.49 -8.08
CA THR A 406 10.06 -25.72 -8.21
C THR A 406 9.30 -25.07 -7.05
N ILE A 407 8.22 -24.34 -7.36
CA ILE A 407 7.20 -23.91 -6.40
C ILE A 407 5.98 -24.83 -6.56
N SER A 408 5.47 -25.39 -5.46
CA SER A 408 4.27 -26.24 -5.50
C SER A 408 3.57 -26.34 -4.13
N PRO A 409 2.22 -26.34 -4.07
CA PRO A 409 1.31 -25.90 -5.12
C PRO A 409 1.28 -24.36 -5.21
N VAL A 410 1.23 -23.82 -6.42
CA VAL A 410 0.74 -22.45 -6.64
C VAL A 410 -0.78 -22.53 -6.75
N SER A 411 -1.44 -21.93 -5.78
CA SER A 411 -2.90 -21.94 -5.61
C SER A 411 -3.42 -20.52 -5.36
N ILE A 412 -4.00 -19.90 -6.39
CA ILE A 412 -4.46 -18.50 -6.36
C ILE A 412 -5.96 -18.42 -6.71
N LEU A 413 -6.77 -17.92 -5.79
CA LEU A 413 -8.21 -17.67 -5.96
C LEU A 413 -8.48 -16.50 -6.92
N ARG A 414 -9.68 -16.43 -7.52
CA ARG A 414 -10.09 -15.26 -8.33
C ARG A 414 -10.27 -14.01 -7.48
N ASP A 415 -10.84 -14.16 -6.29
CA ASP A 415 -11.14 -13.05 -5.39
C ASP A 415 -9.89 -12.61 -4.61
N ALA A 416 -9.59 -11.32 -4.67
CA ALA A 416 -8.41 -10.66 -4.09
C ALA A 416 -7.05 -11.34 -4.43
N ALA A 417 -6.99 -12.14 -5.50
CA ALA A 417 -5.91 -13.08 -5.79
C ALA A 417 -5.42 -13.87 -4.56
N ALA A 418 -6.30 -14.30 -3.67
CA ALA A 418 -5.90 -14.88 -2.39
C ALA A 418 -5.18 -16.24 -2.54
N VAL A 419 -4.20 -16.50 -1.66
CA VAL A 419 -3.47 -17.78 -1.62
C VAL A 419 -4.32 -18.82 -0.87
N ASP A 420 -4.85 -19.83 -1.58
CA ASP A 420 -5.59 -20.95 -0.96
C ASP A 420 -4.65 -21.89 -0.20
N ARG A 421 -3.48 -22.21 -0.77
CA ARG A 421 -2.49 -23.11 -0.16
C ARG A 421 -1.10 -22.51 -0.16
N GLN A 422 -0.43 -22.68 0.97
CA GLN A 422 0.95 -22.30 1.16
C GLN A 422 1.87 -23.29 0.44
N PRO A 423 2.84 -22.83 -0.38
CA PRO A 423 3.70 -23.72 -1.16
C PRO A 423 4.86 -24.29 -0.33
N PHE A 424 5.49 -25.34 -0.87
CA PHE A 424 6.89 -25.62 -0.63
C PHE A 424 7.74 -25.19 -1.83
N VAL A 425 9.02 -24.94 -1.58
CA VAL A 425 10.06 -24.74 -2.60
C VAL A 425 10.93 -25.99 -2.63
N GLU A 426 11.09 -26.60 -3.80
CA GLU A 426 11.89 -27.81 -3.99
C GLU A 426 13.05 -27.55 -4.95
N VAL A 427 14.23 -28.10 -4.65
CA VAL A 427 15.44 -27.92 -5.47
C VAL A 427 16.11 -29.26 -5.78
N VAL A 428 16.33 -29.51 -7.07
CA VAL A 428 17.16 -30.60 -7.60
C VAL A 428 18.45 -30.01 -8.17
N GLN A 429 19.57 -30.20 -7.46
CA GLN A 429 20.89 -29.78 -7.92
C GLN A 429 21.33 -30.58 -9.15
N ASN A 430 22.01 -29.96 -10.11
CA ASN A 430 22.63 -30.63 -11.26
C ASN A 430 21.61 -31.47 -12.07
N TYR A 431 20.39 -30.93 -12.20
CA TYR A 431 19.29 -31.55 -12.93
C TYR A 431 19.62 -31.72 -14.41
N ASP A 432 20.25 -30.73 -15.03
CA ASP A 432 20.66 -30.83 -16.45
C ASP A 432 21.76 -31.89 -16.66
N ALA A 433 22.56 -32.18 -15.62
CA ALA A 433 23.52 -33.29 -15.60
C ALA A 433 22.88 -34.67 -15.26
N GLY A 434 21.55 -34.78 -15.32
CA GLY A 434 20.82 -36.04 -15.17
C GLY A 434 20.32 -36.35 -13.75
N ASN A 435 20.58 -35.52 -12.73
CA ASN A 435 20.05 -35.75 -11.38
C ASN A 435 18.52 -35.58 -11.35
N ARG A 436 17.81 -36.48 -10.65
CA ARG A 436 16.34 -36.47 -10.53
C ARG A 436 15.84 -36.54 -9.09
N LYS A 437 16.73 -36.62 -8.10
CA LYS A 437 16.37 -36.68 -6.67
C LYS A 437 16.41 -35.28 -6.08
N ALA A 438 15.34 -34.82 -5.44
CA ALA A 438 15.36 -33.57 -4.67
C ALA A 438 16.40 -33.62 -3.54
N GLN A 439 17.21 -32.57 -3.40
CA GLN A 439 18.12 -32.37 -2.27
C GLN A 439 17.45 -31.57 -1.14
N VAL A 440 16.56 -30.66 -1.51
CA VAL A 440 15.86 -29.74 -0.61
C VAL A 440 14.39 -29.69 -0.96
N LYS A 441 13.53 -29.72 0.07
CA LYS A 441 12.09 -29.47 -0.02
C LYS A 441 11.68 -28.64 1.19
N ALA A 442 11.73 -27.33 1.05
CA ALA A 442 11.55 -26.38 2.13
C ALA A 442 10.12 -25.83 2.17
N ASN A 443 9.52 -25.77 3.35
CA ASN A 443 8.22 -25.11 3.53
C ASN A 443 8.37 -23.59 3.29
N ALA A 444 7.35 -22.98 2.71
CA ALA A 444 7.32 -21.56 2.42
C ALA A 444 5.96 -20.94 2.78
N ILE A 445 5.92 -19.61 2.87
CA ILE A 445 4.71 -18.81 2.96
C ILE A 445 4.65 -17.92 1.72
N ALA A 446 3.54 -17.95 1.00
CA ALA A 446 3.27 -17.08 -0.12
C ALA A 446 2.32 -15.94 0.27
N ASN A 447 2.62 -14.74 -0.22
CA ASN A 447 1.72 -13.61 -0.26
C ASN A 447 1.51 -13.17 -1.71
N THR A 448 0.31 -12.68 -1.99
CA THR A 448 -0.06 -12.14 -3.30
C THR A 448 -0.31 -10.65 -3.23
N TYR A 449 -0.08 -9.97 -4.35
CA TYR A 449 -0.42 -8.56 -4.54
C TYR A 449 -1.11 -8.40 -5.90
N GLU A 450 -2.38 -8.00 -5.90
CA GLU A 450 -3.23 -8.05 -7.09
C GLU A 450 -3.27 -6.71 -7.83
N GLY A 451 -2.70 -6.68 -9.03
CA GLY A 451 -2.89 -5.61 -10.00
C GLY A 451 -4.09 -5.85 -10.92
N GLU A 452 -4.19 -5.04 -11.97
CA GLU A 452 -5.26 -5.11 -12.96
C GLU A 452 -5.21 -6.44 -13.75
N ASP A 453 -4.11 -6.68 -14.48
CA ASP A 453 -3.90 -7.91 -15.29
C ASP A 453 -2.90 -8.91 -14.69
N ARG A 454 -2.18 -8.53 -13.62
CA ARG A 454 -1.10 -9.33 -13.04
C ARG A 454 -1.20 -9.51 -11.53
N VAL A 455 -0.53 -10.53 -11.01
CA VAL A 455 -0.37 -10.81 -9.58
C VAL A 455 1.11 -11.03 -9.30
N LEU A 456 1.70 -10.28 -8.37
CA LEU A 456 2.98 -10.69 -7.78
C LEU A 456 2.70 -11.77 -6.73
N TYR A 457 3.31 -12.94 -6.91
CA TYR A 457 3.32 -14.06 -5.99
C TYR A 457 4.70 -14.10 -5.32
N ARG A 458 4.76 -13.62 -4.08
CA ARG A 458 5.98 -13.48 -3.27
C ARG A 458 6.06 -14.64 -2.30
N VAL A 459 7.10 -15.46 -2.40
CA VAL A 459 7.30 -16.70 -1.64
C VAL A 459 8.48 -16.54 -0.69
N PHE A 460 8.26 -16.72 0.60
CA PHE A 460 9.30 -16.67 1.64
C PHE A 460 9.56 -18.08 2.17
N VAL A 461 10.81 -18.57 2.12
CA VAL A 461 11.16 -19.88 2.67
C VAL A 461 11.29 -19.77 4.20
N THR A 462 10.66 -20.68 4.95
CA THR A 462 10.53 -20.51 6.42
C THR A 462 11.78 -20.89 7.21
N ASN A 463 12.71 -21.65 6.60
CA ASN A 463 13.98 -22.04 7.21
C ASN A 463 15.13 -21.25 6.55
N PRO A 464 15.86 -20.39 7.28
CA PRO A 464 16.95 -19.60 6.72
C PRO A 464 18.25 -20.41 6.45
N GLN A 465 18.29 -21.71 6.72
CA GLN A 465 19.45 -22.56 6.34
C GLN A 465 19.27 -23.25 4.98
N GLU A 466 18.16 -23.01 4.30
CA GLU A 466 17.88 -23.52 2.95
C GLU A 466 18.64 -22.73 1.87
N PRO A 467 18.92 -23.33 0.70
CA PRO A 467 19.60 -22.66 -0.41
C PRO A 467 18.83 -21.51 -1.07
N VAL A 468 17.57 -21.29 -0.73
CA VAL A 468 16.73 -20.23 -1.30
C VAL A 468 16.10 -19.47 -0.14
N SER A 469 16.26 -18.14 -0.11
CA SER A 469 15.66 -17.26 0.90
C SER A 469 14.20 -16.97 0.55
N CYS A 470 13.98 -16.49 -0.68
CA CYS A 470 12.66 -16.09 -1.16
C CYS A 470 12.63 -16.02 -2.69
N LEU A 471 11.43 -15.92 -3.27
CA LEU A 471 11.19 -15.75 -4.69
C LEU A 471 10.09 -14.71 -4.94
N ASP A 472 10.25 -13.87 -5.96
CA ASP A 472 9.23 -12.98 -6.48
C ASP A 472 8.86 -13.45 -7.90
N VAL A 473 7.59 -13.80 -8.16
CA VAL A 473 7.11 -14.22 -9.50
C VAL A 473 5.88 -13.40 -9.91
N VAL A 474 5.93 -12.78 -11.10
CA VAL A 474 4.82 -11.96 -11.63
C VAL A 474 3.98 -12.77 -12.60
N PHE A 475 2.84 -13.26 -12.11
CA PHE A 475 1.87 -14.05 -12.88
C PHE A 475 0.85 -13.19 -13.64
N SER A 476 0.41 -13.67 -14.80
CA SER A 476 -0.66 -13.08 -15.62
C SER A 476 -2.01 -13.72 -15.29
N LYS A 477 -3.02 -12.89 -14.99
CA LYS A 477 -4.38 -13.34 -14.62
C LYS A 477 -5.15 -13.95 -15.79
N GLY A 478 -4.81 -13.56 -17.03
CA GLY A 478 -5.56 -13.93 -18.23
C GLY A 478 -5.09 -15.20 -18.95
N ASN A 479 -3.79 -15.52 -18.93
CA ASN A 479 -3.21 -16.58 -19.78
C ASN A 479 -2.40 -17.67 -19.05
N SER A 480 -2.41 -17.68 -17.72
CA SER A 480 -1.71 -18.69 -16.90
C SER A 480 -0.20 -18.77 -17.12
N GLN A 481 0.50 -17.63 -17.24
CA GLN A 481 1.95 -17.56 -17.43
C GLN A 481 2.66 -16.77 -16.32
N ALA A 482 3.92 -17.13 -16.03
CA ALA A 482 4.86 -16.23 -15.38
C ALA A 482 5.41 -15.27 -16.44
N THR A 483 5.42 -13.97 -16.14
CA THR A 483 5.81 -12.92 -17.08
C THR A 483 7.17 -12.31 -16.76
N ASP A 484 7.52 -12.26 -15.47
CA ASP A 484 8.87 -11.97 -14.97
C ASP A 484 9.04 -12.57 -13.56
N GLY A 485 10.25 -12.64 -13.03
CA GLY A 485 10.52 -13.10 -11.68
C GLY A 485 12.01 -13.26 -11.32
N MET A 486 12.27 -13.41 -10.01
CA MET A 486 13.59 -13.45 -9.40
C MET A 486 13.61 -14.39 -8.19
N LEU A 487 14.64 -15.21 -8.10
CA LEU A 487 14.97 -16.04 -6.95
C LEU A 487 16.10 -15.38 -6.16
N PHE A 488 16.02 -15.39 -4.83
CA PHE A 488 17.03 -14.84 -3.93
C PHE A 488 17.61 -15.93 -3.03
N TYR A 489 18.93 -15.87 -2.81
CA TYR A 489 19.69 -16.92 -2.12
C TYR A 489 20.93 -16.38 -1.41
N PRO A 490 21.34 -16.98 -0.27
CA PRO A 490 22.57 -16.62 0.41
C PRO A 490 23.78 -17.30 -0.24
N LYS A 491 24.91 -16.59 -0.33
CA LYS A 491 26.23 -17.21 -0.56
C LYS A 491 27.00 -17.44 0.74
N SER A 492 28.06 -18.24 0.67
CA SER A 492 28.88 -18.66 1.83
C SER A 492 29.59 -17.52 2.57
N ASN A 493 29.72 -16.35 1.94
CA ASN A 493 30.22 -15.11 2.55
C ASN A 493 29.14 -14.35 3.36
N GLY A 494 27.88 -14.79 3.34
CA GLY A 494 26.75 -14.12 4.01
C GLY A 494 26.12 -12.98 3.21
N GLU A 495 26.49 -12.82 1.93
CA GLU A 495 25.83 -11.87 1.02
C GLU A 495 24.62 -12.51 0.35
N ALA A 496 23.56 -11.71 0.17
CA ALA A 496 22.38 -12.09 -0.62
C ALA A 496 22.65 -11.91 -2.13
N TYR A 497 22.29 -12.91 -2.91
CA TYR A 497 22.37 -12.93 -4.37
C TYR A 497 20.99 -13.17 -4.99
N SER A 498 20.83 -12.76 -6.24
CA SER A 498 19.58 -12.83 -7.01
C SER A 498 19.82 -13.41 -8.41
N ALA A 499 18.98 -14.35 -8.84
CA ALA A 499 19.00 -14.97 -10.17
C ALA A 499 17.60 -14.94 -10.81
N ARG A 500 17.53 -14.64 -12.12
CA ARG A 500 16.25 -14.51 -12.86
C ARG A 500 15.49 -15.84 -12.83
N PHE A 501 14.26 -15.82 -12.32
CA PHE A 501 13.43 -17.00 -12.14
C PHE A 501 12.02 -16.75 -12.71
N ILE A 502 11.78 -17.24 -13.92
CA ILE A 502 10.50 -17.21 -14.61
C ILE A 502 10.07 -18.67 -14.82
N PRO A 503 9.35 -19.26 -13.85
CA PRO A 503 8.94 -20.65 -13.94
C PRO A 503 7.87 -20.85 -15.02
N VAL A 504 7.94 -22.00 -15.69
CA VAL A 504 6.84 -22.50 -16.53
C VAL A 504 5.94 -23.40 -15.69
N ARG A 505 4.65 -23.41 -16.01
CA ARG A 505 3.71 -24.37 -15.43
C ARG A 505 3.99 -25.75 -16.02
N THR A 506 4.24 -26.74 -15.17
CA THR A 506 4.48 -28.15 -15.53
C THR A 506 3.20 -28.97 -15.37
#